data_AF-A0A813MG31-F1
#
_entry.id   AF-A0A813MG31-F1
#
_cell.length_a   1.000
_cell.length_b   1.000
_cell.length_c   1.000
_cell.angle_alpha   90.00
_cell.angle_beta   90.00
_cell.angle_gamma   90.00
#
_symmetry.space_group_name_H-M   'P 1'
#
loop_
_entity.id
_entity.type
_entity.pdbx_description
1 polymer ?
#
loop_
_entity_poly.entity_id
_entity_poly.type
_entity_poly.pdbx_seq_one_letter_code
_entity_poly.pdbx_strand_id
1 'polypeptide(L)'
;MPAVIASSNLLIEKTFRRLLSSTEQLLEEKSIEEWKLDQFIIALTNMLNDMHKSMNRPAKKQLDEYKQRIDKLRQSLDPIKLVSIIKTKSRSFF
;
A
#
# COMPACT_ATOMS: atom_id res chain seq x y z
N MET A 1 21.22 17.03 -15.67
CA MET A 1 19.77 16.94 -15.96
C MET A 1 19.05 16.11 -14.86
N PRO A 2 18.80 16.64 -13.64
CA PRO A 2 18.11 15.90 -12.57
C PRO A 2 16.57 16.07 -12.54
N ALA A 3 16.03 17.07 -13.25
CA ALA A 3 14.61 17.45 -13.12
C ALA A 3 13.61 16.42 -13.70
N VAL A 4 14.02 15.65 -14.73
CA VAL A 4 13.11 14.70 -15.41
C VAL A 4 12.79 13.47 -14.54
N ILE A 5 13.75 13.06 -13.70
CA ILE A 5 13.64 11.85 -12.86
C ILE A 5 12.77 12.12 -11.61
N ALA A 6 12.75 13.36 -11.12
CA ALA A 6 11.91 13.77 -9.99
C ALA A 6 10.42 13.72 -10.36
N SER A 7 10.07 14.14 -11.58
CA SER A 7 8.70 14.10 -12.11
C SER A 7 8.14 12.68 -12.18
N SER A 8 8.94 11.71 -12.62
CA SER A 8 8.54 10.30 -12.71
C SER A 8 8.16 9.71 -11.35
N ASN A 9 8.93 10.03 -10.31
CA ASN A 9 8.69 9.52 -8.95
C ASN A 9 7.44 10.10 -8.31
N LEU A 10 7.19 11.40 -8.49
CA LEU A 10 5.97 12.06 -8.04
C LEU A 10 4.71 11.48 -8.73
N LEU A 11 4.82 11.11 -10.00
CA LEU A 11 3.72 10.49 -10.74
C LEU A 11 3.43 9.07 -10.23
N ILE A 12 4.47 8.28 -9.93
CA ILE A 12 4.31 6.92 -9.37
C ILE A 12 3.64 7.00 -8.01
N GLU A 13 4.08 7.90 -7.12
CA GLU A 13 3.47 8.06 -5.79
C GLU A 13 2.01 8.54 -5.88
N LYS A 14 1.73 9.53 -6.74
CA LYS A 14 0.36 10.04 -6.93
C LYS A 14 -0.57 8.97 -7.49
N THR A 15 -0.09 8.17 -8.44
CA THR A 15 -0.84 7.05 -9.00
C THR A 15 -1.09 5.98 -7.95
N PHE A 16 -0.08 5.65 -7.15
CA PHE A 16 -0.20 4.71 -6.03
C PHE A 16 -1.25 5.16 -5.01
N ARG A 17 -1.20 6.42 -4.56
CA ARG A 17 -2.18 6.97 -3.61
C ARG A 17 -3.62 6.89 -4.15
N ARG A 18 -3.82 7.25 -5.43
CA ARG A 18 -5.14 7.15 -6.08
C ARG A 18 -5.63 5.72 -6.14
N LEU A 19 -4.77 4.79 -6.56
CA LEU A 19 -5.10 3.38 -6.66
C LEU A 19 -5.49 2.83 -5.28
N LEU A 20 -4.71 3.15 -4.24
CA LEU A 20 -5.00 2.78 -2.86
C LEU A 20 -6.38 3.27 -2.41
N SER A 21 -6.66 4.57 -2.54
CA SER A 21 -7.94 5.14 -2.11
C SER A 21 -9.12 4.58 -2.90
N SER A 22 -8.98 4.35 -4.20
CA SER A 22 -10.02 3.67 -4.98
C SER A 22 -10.23 2.23 -4.53
N THR A 23 -9.17 1.47 -4.26
CA THR A 23 -9.30 0.09 -3.76
C THR A 23 -9.93 0.06 -2.36
N GLU A 24 -9.56 0.99 -1.47
CA GLU A 24 -10.15 1.13 -0.13
C GLU A 24 -11.65 1.46 -0.23
N GLN A 25 -12.05 2.38 -1.10
CA GLN A 25 -13.46 2.74 -1.30
C GLN A 25 -14.27 1.58 -1.89
N LEU A 26 -13.76 0.92 -2.93
CA LEU A 26 -14.44 -0.22 -3.55
C LEU A 26 -14.61 -1.40 -2.58
N LEU A 27 -13.66 -1.57 -1.66
CA LEU A 27 -13.73 -2.55 -0.59
C LEU A 27 -14.79 -2.19 0.45
N GLU A 28 -14.87 -0.92 0.85
CA GLU A 28 -15.91 -0.41 1.76
C GLU A 28 -17.32 -0.55 1.14
N GLU A 29 -17.44 -0.28 -0.16
CA GLU A 29 -18.67 -0.48 -0.93
C GLU A 29 -18.99 -1.97 -1.18
N LYS A 30 -18.12 -2.91 -0.76
CA LYS A 30 -18.18 -4.35 -1.06
C LYS A 30 -18.42 -4.66 -2.54
N SER A 31 -18.05 -3.73 -3.41
CA SER A 31 -18.33 -3.78 -4.84
C SER A 31 -17.14 -4.32 -5.63
N ILE A 32 -16.14 -4.86 -4.94
CA ILE A 32 -14.94 -5.44 -5.52
C ILE A 32 -14.90 -6.96 -5.30
N GLU A 33 -14.63 -7.68 -6.39
CA GLU A 33 -14.43 -9.11 -6.34
C GLU A 33 -13.05 -9.45 -5.74
N GLU A 34 -12.95 -10.57 -5.03
CA GLU A 34 -11.73 -11.00 -4.35
C GLU A 34 -10.54 -11.11 -5.32
N TRP A 35 -10.73 -11.74 -6.48
CA TRP A 35 -9.68 -11.87 -7.50
C TRP A 35 -9.18 -10.50 -8.00
N LYS A 36 -10.08 -9.49 -8.07
CA LYS A 36 -9.74 -8.15 -8.51
C LYS A 36 -8.96 -7.40 -7.43
N LEU A 37 -9.34 -7.57 -6.16
CA LEU A 37 -8.59 -7.05 -5.01
C LEU A 37 -7.17 -7.61 -4.95
N ASP A 38 -6.99 -8.91 -5.21
CA ASP A 38 -5.66 -9.55 -5.28
C ASP A 38 -4.79 -8.92 -6.37
N GLN A 39 -5.34 -8.69 -7.57
CA GLN A 39 -4.64 -7.98 -8.65
C GLN A 39 -4.24 -6.54 -8.26
N PHE A 40 -5.11 -5.81 -7.56
CA PHE A 40 -4.76 -4.47 -7.05
C PHE A 40 -3.64 -4.52 -6.02
N ILE A 41 -3.67 -5.48 -5.10
CA ILE A 41 -2.61 -5.69 -4.10
C ILE A 41 -1.27 -5.98 -4.77
N ILE A 42 -1.26 -6.82 -5.82
CA ILE A 42 -0.05 -7.11 -6.60
C ILE A 42 0.47 -5.85 -7.28
N ALA A 43 -0.40 -5.08 -7.93
CA ALA A 43 -0.04 -3.82 -8.59
C ALA A 43 0.52 -2.78 -7.60
N LEU A 44 -0.11 -2.62 -6.43
CA LEU A 44 0.36 -1.74 -5.35
C LEU A 44 1.73 -2.19 -4.82
N THR A 45 1.93 -3.50 -4.61
CA THR A 45 3.21 -4.04 -4.15
C THR A 45 4.33 -3.79 -5.16
N ASN A 46 4.04 -3.95 -6.45
CA ASN A 46 4.99 -3.68 -7.52
C ASN A 46 5.35 -2.19 -7.60
N MET A 47 4.36 -1.28 -7.54
CA MET A 47 4.62 0.16 -7.48
C MET A 47 5.43 0.57 -6.24
N LEU A 48 5.16 -0.04 -5.08
CA LEU A 48 5.92 0.22 -3.86
C LEU A 48 7.38 -0.24 -4.01
N ASN A 49 7.61 -1.40 -4.62
CA ASN A 49 8.95 -1.88 -4.94
C ASN A 49 9.67 -0.99 -5.96
N ASP A 50 8.97 -0.46 -6.95
CA ASP A 50 9.51 0.49 -7.92
C ASP A 50 9.95 1.79 -7.21
N MET A 51 9.09 2.34 -6.34
CA MET A 51 9.44 3.48 -5.48
C MET A 51 10.62 3.18 -4.54
N HIS A 52 10.76 1.93 -4.09
CA HIS A 52 11.86 1.49 -3.25
C HIS A 52 13.18 1.43 -4.03
N LYS A 53 13.14 1.09 -5.31
CA LYS A 53 14.31 1.03 -6.21
C LYS A 53 14.70 2.40 -6.79
N SER A 54 13.77 3.35 -6.82
CA SER A 54 14.03 4.71 -7.27
C SER A 54 15.07 5.43 -6.40
N MET A 55 15.98 6.15 -7.07
CA MET A 55 17.05 6.93 -6.44
C MET A 55 16.53 8.06 -5.54
N ASN A 56 15.29 8.52 -5.77
CA ASN A 56 14.59 9.51 -4.95
C ASN A 56 13.47 8.84 -4.14
N ARG A 57 13.87 7.92 -3.26
CA ARG A 57 12.95 7.13 -2.46
C ARG A 57 12.17 8.03 -1.49
N PRO A 58 10.83 7.91 -1.39
CA PRO A 58 10.06 8.60 -0.36
C PRO A 58 10.53 8.20 1.05
N ALA A 59 10.32 9.07 2.03
CA ALA A 59 10.79 8.85 3.40
C ALA A 59 10.39 7.45 3.91
N LYS A 60 11.28 6.75 4.63
CA LYS A 60 11.02 5.39 5.14
C LYS A 60 9.65 5.26 5.85
N LYS A 61 9.23 6.31 6.56
CA LYS A 61 7.92 6.39 7.22
C LYS A 61 6.74 6.28 6.23
N GLN A 62 6.82 6.96 5.09
CA GLN A 62 5.79 6.90 4.04
C GLN A 62 5.70 5.51 3.41
N LEU A 63 6.85 4.88 3.15
CA LEU A 63 6.88 3.50 2.64
C LEU A 63 6.30 2.49 3.62
N ASP A 64 6.58 2.65 4.92
CA ASP A 64 6.02 1.79 5.96
C ASP A 64 4.49 1.96 6.06
N GLU A 65 3.99 3.20 6.00
CA GLU A 65 2.55 3.48 5.92
C GLU A 65 1.90 2.84 4.70
N TYR A 66 2.51 2.96 3.52
CA TYR A 66 2.01 2.33 2.29
C TYR A 66 1.99 0.81 2.40
N LYS A 67 3.04 0.21 2.98
CA LYS A 67 3.10 -1.22 3.24
C LYS A 67 2.01 -1.67 4.21
N GLN A 68 1.77 -0.94 5.29
CA GLN A 68 0.66 -1.23 6.22
C GLN A 68 -0.71 -1.18 5.54
N ARG A 69 -0.95 -0.22 4.65
CA ARG A 69 -2.22 -0.14 3.92
C ARG A 69 -2.44 -1.32 2.97
N ILE A 70 -1.40 -1.73 2.25
CA ILE A 70 -1.45 -2.95 1.41
C ILE A 70 -1.71 -4.19 2.27
N ASP A 71 -1.09 -4.27 3.45
CA ASP A 71 -1.29 -5.39 4.37
C ASP A 71 -2.75 -5.46 4.86
N LYS A 72 -3.38 -4.33 5.16
CA LYS A 72 -4.82 -4.27 5.48
C LYS A 72 -5.71 -4.74 4.32
N LEU A 73 -5.40 -4.35 3.08
CA LEU A 73 -6.12 -4.84 1.89
C LEU A 73 -5.97 -6.35 1.74
N ARG A 74 -4.76 -6.90 1.98
CA ARG A 74 -4.51 -8.35 2.01
C ARG A 74 -5.29 -9.07 3.11
N GLN A 75 -5.35 -8.49 4.31
CA GLN A 75 -6.15 -9.03 5.41
C GLN A 75 -7.64 -9.08 5.09
N SER A 76 -8.12 -8.15 4.25
CA SER A 76 -9.51 -8.12 3.80
C SER A 76 -9.82 -9.23 2.78
N LEU A 77 -8.80 -9.70 2.05
CA LEU A 77 -8.87 -10.85 1.15
C LEU A 77 -8.78 -12.19 1.91
N ASP A 78 -8.04 -12.22 3.02
CA ASP A 78 -7.76 -13.43 3.80
C ASP A 78 -8.22 -13.22 5.26
N PRO A 79 -9.54 -13.26 5.54
CA PRO A 79 -10.08 -13.08 6.89
C PRO A 79 -9.63 -14.19 7.87
N ILE A 80 -8.96 -15.23 7.38
CA ILE A 80 -8.62 -16.45 8.12
C ILE A 80 -7.21 -16.35 8.76
N LYS A 81 -6.34 -15.40 8.36
CA LYS A 81 -4.98 -15.27 8.92
C LYS A 81 -4.83 -14.32 10.12
N LEU A 82 -5.92 -13.86 10.73
CA LEU A 82 -5.91 -12.90 11.83
C LEU A 82 -6.05 -13.53 13.23
N VAL A 83 -5.04 -14.31 13.64
CA VAL A 83 -4.76 -14.49 15.08
C VAL A 83 -3.39 -13.94 15.48
N SER A 84 -2.49 -13.66 14.53
CA SER A 84 -1.07 -13.51 14.87
C SER A 84 -0.51 -12.08 14.88
N ILE A 85 -1.15 -11.08 14.26
CA ILE A 85 -0.51 -9.76 14.04
C ILE A 85 -1.17 -8.60 14.81
N ILE A 86 -2.44 -8.74 15.26
CA ILE A 86 -3.13 -7.69 16.03
C ILE A 86 -2.52 -7.53 17.46
N LYS A 87 -1.61 -8.42 17.89
CA LYS A 87 -1.03 -8.39 19.24
C LYS A 87 0.18 -7.45 19.44
N THR A 88 0.60 -6.64 18.45
CA THR A 88 1.79 -5.77 18.60
C THR A 88 1.52 -4.27 18.42
N LYS A 89 0.30 -3.81 18.72
CA LYS A 89 0.08 -2.39 19.07
C LYS A 89 -0.63 -2.24 20.41
N SER A 90 -0.04 -2.85 21.44
CA SER A 90 -0.29 -2.53 22.84
C SER A 90 0.91 -2.92 23.68
N ARG A 91 1.92 -2.04 23.69
CA ARG A 91 2.91 -1.92 24.76
C ARG A 91 3.40 -0.47 24.68
N SER A 92 2.74 0.47 25.36
CA SER A 92 2.83 0.77 26.80
C SER A 92 3.50 2.14 26.88
N PHE A 93 2.68 3.18 26.97
CA PHE A 93 3.07 4.36 27.73
C PHE A 93 2.99 3.95 29.20
N PHE A 94 4.16 3.78 29.83
CA PHE A 94 4.36 3.95 31.27
C PHE A 94 5.81 4.35 31.48
#